data_AF-A0A8S9QZ90-F1
#
_entry.id   AF-A0A8S9QZ90-F1
#
_cell.length_a   1.000
_cell.length_b   1.000
_cell.length_c   1.000
_cell.angle_alpha   90.00
_cell.angle_beta   90.00
_cell.angle_gamma   90.00
#
_symmetry.space_group_name_H-M   'P 1'
#
loop_
_entity.id
_entity.type
_entity.pdbx_description
1 polymer ?
#
loop_
_entity_poly.entity_id
_entity_poly.type
_entity_poly.pdbx_seq_one_letter_code
_entity_poly.pdbx_strand_id
1 'polypeptide(L)'
;MFKSYIARLKSIVGDMKATEIINNALVVISAGTNDFILNYYTIPSRRLQYHHVSSYQDFILKRLDNLIGELYSLGCRNIVIGGLPPIGCLPIQMTAKFRNIFRFCLEQENKDSVVYNQKLQKQIPQMQASLTGSKILYSDIYNPIYDMMQSPGKYGFKETKRGCCGTGFLETSFMCNKNFCVLKEEDILKHQIDAIERVSVVLSITEVEASILLRSFHWSVGKVHDEWFADEERVRNTVGILERPVVAPSDDTELTCGICFDPYLPEKIASVSCGHPFCTTCWTGYISTTINDGPGCLMLRCPDPSCLAAVGHDMVDKLASEEDKEKYNRYFLRSYIEDNRKMKWCPAPGCEYAIDFVAGSGNYDVSCLCSFSFCWNCTEEAHRPVDCSTVSKWILKNSAESENMNWRREMAKNSLERYTHYYERWASNQTSRQKAMTDLQQLQTHNLEKLSDKQCTPESQLKFILEAWLQIIECRRVLKWTYAYGYYLPDHEHAKRQFFEYLQGEAESGLERLHQCVEKDLLQFLNAEGPSKDFNDFRTKLAGLTSVTKNYFENLVKALENGLADVDSHAACSSKSTSSKSTGCSSKTRGKGKGSSRTGGS
;
A
#
# COMPACT_ATOMS: atom_id res chain seq x y z
N MET A 1 1.52 -24.22 8.38
CA MET A 1 0.23 -23.57 8.05
C MET A 1 -0.91 -24.59 7.96
N PHE A 2 -0.90 -25.53 7.01
CA PHE A 2 -2.02 -26.50 6.86
C PHE A 2 -2.19 -27.46 8.06
N LYS A 3 -1.11 -28.02 8.61
CA LYS A 3 -1.17 -28.85 9.84
C LYS A 3 -1.80 -28.08 11.03
N SER A 4 -1.44 -26.81 11.18
CA SER A 4 -2.02 -25.92 12.20
C SER A 4 -3.50 -25.65 11.95
N TYR A 5 -3.91 -25.49 10.68
CA TYR A 5 -5.33 -25.40 10.32
C TYR A 5 -6.09 -26.68 10.68
N ILE A 6 -5.54 -27.87 10.43
CA ILE A 6 -6.17 -29.15 10.79
C ILE A 6 -6.35 -29.27 12.29
N ALA A 7 -5.33 -28.92 13.09
CA ALA A 7 -5.43 -28.93 14.55
C ALA A 7 -6.56 -28.01 15.04
N ARG A 8 -6.67 -26.81 14.46
CA ARG A 8 -7.76 -25.85 14.75
C ARG A 8 -9.12 -26.36 14.29
N LEU A 9 -9.22 -26.99 13.13
CA LEU A 9 -10.48 -27.54 12.64
C LEU A 9 -10.97 -28.66 13.57
N LYS A 10 -10.06 -29.53 14.02
CA LYS A 10 -10.37 -30.61 14.98
C LYS A 10 -10.85 -30.08 16.32
N SER A 11 -10.28 -28.98 16.83
CA SER A 11 -10.74 -28.38 18.09
C SER A 11 -12.14 -27.77 17.99
N ILE A 12 -12.54 -27.29 16.81
CA ILE A 12 -13.85 -26.64 16.60
C ILE A 12 -14.97 -27.66 16.37
N VAL A 13 -14.75 -28.63 15.46
CA VAL A 13 -15.83 -29.53 15.02
C VAL A 13 -15.68 -30.97 15.52
N GLY A 14 -14.63 -31.25 16.29
CA GLY A 14 -14.27 -32.60 16.72
C GLY A 14 -13.54 -33.40 15.63
N ASP A 15 -12.79 -34.43 16.05
CA ASP A 15 -11.89 -35.19 15.18
C ASP A 15 -12.60 -35.85 13.99
N MET A 16 -13.76 -36.48 14.22
CA MET A 16 -14.49 -37.20 13.17
C MET A 16 -14.95 -36.25 12.06
N LYS A 17 -15.60 -35.14 12.43
CA LYS A 17 -16.15 -34.17 11.49
C LYS A 17 -15.05 -33.36 10.79
N ALA A 18 -13.97 -33.03 11.48
CA ALA A 18 -12.81 -32.41 10.86
C ALA A 18 -12.18 -33.32 9.80
N THR A 19 -12.06 -34.61 10.09
CA THR A 19 -11.54 -35.61 9.14
C THR A 19 -12.45 -35.72 7.92
N GLU A 20 -13.77 -35.73 8.11
CA GLU A 20 -14.75 -35.72 7.00
C GLU A 20 -14.60 -34.48 6.11
N ILE A 21 -14.51 -33.29 6.70
CA ILE A 21 -14.32 -32.03 5.96
C ILE A 21 -13.04 -32.08 5.12
N ILE A 22 -11.92 -32.51 5.72
CA ILE A 22 -10.63 -32.57 5.02
C ILE A 22 -10.65 -33.62 3.90
N ASN A 23 -11.26 -34.78 4.14
CA ASN A 23 -11.42 -35.83 3.12
C ASN A 23 -12.21 -35.33 1.92
N ASN A 24 -13.25 -34.53 2.15
CA ASN A 24 -14.15 -34.01 1.11
C ASN A 24 -13.66 -32.71 0.45
N ALA A 25 -12.64 -32.05 1.00
CA ALA A 25 -12.09 -30.81 0.45
C ALA A 25 -11.38 -31.02 -0.90
N LEU A 26 -11.47 -30.02 -1.78
CA LEU A 26 -10.71 -29.93 -3.01
C LEU A 26 -9.41 -29.15 -2.78
N VAL A 27 -8.26 -29.79 -3.03
CA VAL A 27 -6.95 -29.15 -2.93
C VAL A 27 -6.43 -28.84 -4.33
N VAL A 28 -6.20 -27.56 -4.63
CA VAL A 28 -5.62 -27.12 -5.91
C VAL A 28 -4.16 -26.74 -5.70
N ILE A 29 -3.26 -27.39 -6.43
CA ILE A 29 -1.81 -27.18 -6.34
C ILE A 29 -1.31 -26.52 -7.62
N SER A 30 -0.61 -25.39 -7.47
CA SER A 30 0.17 -24.75 -8.53
C SER A 30 1.60 -24.62 -8.03
N ALA A 31 2.52 -25.36 -8.65
CA ALA A 31 3.91 -25.46 -8.21
C ALA A 31 4.86 -25.57 -9.42
N GLY A 32 6.09 -25.07 -9.27
CA GLY A 32 7.15 -25.16 -10.28
C GLY A 32 7.42 -23.87 -11.05
N THR A 33 6.42 -23.02 -11.31
CA THR A 33 6.60 -21.81 -12.15
C THR A 33 7.74 -20.92 -11.64
N ASN A 34 7.78 -20.61 -10.34
CA ASN A 34 8.86 -19.84 -9.73
C ASN A 34 10.21 -20.59 -9.73
N ASP A 35 10.17 -21.91 -9.57
CA ASP A 35 11.37 -22.76 -9.57
C ASP A 35 12.08 -22.78 -10.92
N PHE A 36 11.34 -22.68 -12.03
CA PHE A 36 11.93 -22.54 -13.36
C PHE A 36 12.34 -21.10 -13.66
N ILE A 37 11.42 -20.15 -13.52
CA ILE A 37 11.64 -18.74 -13.91
C ILE A 37 12.75 -18.12 -13.07
N LEU A 38 12.60 -18.10 -11.75
CA LEU A 38 13.51 -17.38 -10.86
C LEU A 38 14.77 -18.20 -10.60
N ASN A 39 14.62 -19.46 -10.20
CA ASN A 39 15.73 -20.24 -9.65
C ASN A 39 16.58 -20.97 -10.71
N TYR A 40 16.06 -21.20 -11.92
CA TYR A 40 16.77 -21.92 -12.98
C TYR A 40 17.17 -21.04 -14.17
N TYR A 41 16.27 -20.19 -14.69
CA TYR A 41 16.54 -19.37 -15.88
C TYR A 41 17.06 -17.96 -15.58
N THR A 42 16.52 -17.29 -14.56
CA THR A 42 16.95 -15.93 -14.18
C THR A 42 18.20 -15.96 -13.30
N ILE A 43 18.16 -16.72 -12.21
CA ILE A 43 19.31 -16.92 -11.32
C ILE A 43 19.97 -18.26 -11.70
N PRO A 44 21.27 -18.29 -12.06
CA PRO A 44 21.88 -19.50 -12.60
C PRO A 44 22.19 -20.58 -11.55
N SER A 45 21.88 -20.36 -10.27
CA SER A 45 22.29 -21.23 -9.16
C SER A 45 21.80 -22.68 -9.31
N ARG A 46 20.54 -22.90 -9.69
CA ARG A 46 20.03 -24.27 -9.95
C ARG A 46 20.54 -24.84 -11.27
N ARG A 47 20.77 -24.01 -12.29
CA ARG A 47 21.32 -24.45 -13.57
C ARG A 47 22.78 -24.92 -13.45
N LEU A 48 23.54 -24.34 -12.52
CA LEU A 48 24.88 -24.81 -12.18
C LEU A 48 24.86 -26.16 -11.44
N GLN A 49 23.83 -26.43 -10.64
CA GLN A 49 23.66 -27.71 -9.94
C GLN A 49 23.08 -28.80 -10.85
N TYR A 50 22.20 -28.42 -11.77
CA TYR A 50 21.52 -29.31 -12.70
C TYR A 50 21.81 -28.84 -14.13
N HIS A 51 22.89 -29.35 -14.73
CA HIS A 51 23.32 -28.97 -16.08
C HIS A 51 22.28 -29.31 -17.17
N HIS A 52 21.44 -30.33 -16.93
CA HIS A 52 20.34 -30.72 -17.82
C HIS A 52 18.99 -30.38 -17.19
N VAL A 53 18.16 -29.65 -17.95
CA VAL A 53 16.81 -29.24 -17.49
C VAL A 53 15.92 -30.44 -17.15
N SER A 54 16.10 -31.56 -17.85
CA SER A 54 15.39 -32.81 -17.57
C SER A 54 15.61 -33.28 -16.13
N SER A 55 16.85 -33.25 -15.64
CA SER A 55 17.18 -33.66 -14.27
C SER A 55 16.57 -32.71 -13.23
N TYR A 56 16.48 -31.42 -13.55
CA TYR A 56 15.81 -30.45 -12.69
C TYR A 56 14.29 -30.64 -12.68
N GLN A 57 13.65 -30.94 -13.82
CA GLN A 57 12.24 -31.31 -13.89
C GLN A 57 11.94 -32.52 -12.99
N ASP A 58 12.77 -33.56 -13.06
CA ASP A 58 12.60 -34.78 -12.25
C ASP A 58 12.76 -34.48 -10.75
N PHE A 59 13.69 -33.58 -10.39
CA PHE A 59 13.84 -33.09 -9.02
C PHE A 59 12.59 -32.35 -8.50
N ILE A 60 12.01 -31.44 -9.31
CA ILE A 60 10.80 -30.70 -8.93
C ILE A 60 9.59 -31.64 -8.84
N LEU A 61 9.43 -32.56 -9.78
CA LEU A 61 8.37 -33.57 -9.75
C LEU A 61 8.46 -34.46 -8.52
N LYS A 62 9.67 -34.87 -8.11
CA LYS A 62 9.87 -35.61 -6.86
C LYS A 62 9.48 -34.81 -5.62
N ARG A 63 9.72 -33.48 -5.61
CA ARG A 63 9.28 -32.60 -4.51
C ARG A 63 7.76 -32.48 -4.47
N LEU A 64 7.13 -32.39 -5.64
CA LEU A 64 5.68 -32.37 -5.77
C LEU A 64 5.04 -33.69 -5.29
N ASP A 65 5.61 -34.82 -5.68
CA ASP A 65 5.20 -36.16 -5.22
C ASP A 65 5.21 -36.26 -3.69
N ASN A 66 6.32 -35.85 -3.07
CA ASN A 66 6.44 -35.82 -1.61
C ASN A 66 5.37 -34.93 -0.95
N LEU A 67 5.12 -33.73 -1.52
CA LEU A 67 4.10 -32.82 -1.01
C LEU A 67 2.70 -33.45 -1.08
N ILE A 68 2.38 -34.15 -2.17
CA ILE A 68 1.11 -34.86 -2.34
C ILE A 68 0.99 -35.96 -1.30
N GLY A 69 2.06 -36.74 -1.07
CA GLY A 69 2.11 -37.75 -0.02
C GLY A 69 1.87 -37.18 1.38
N GLU A 70 2.45 -36.01 1.69
CA GLU A 70 2.20 -35.30 2.95
C GLU A 70 0.76 -34.79 3.07
N LEU A 71 0.16 -34.25 2.01
CA LEU A 71 -1.23 -33.81 2.03
C LEU A 71 -2.20 -34.99 2.18
N TYR A 72 -1.89 -36.11 1.53
CA TYR A 72 -2.66 -37.34 1.66
C TYR A 72 -2.60 -37.90 3.08
N SER A 73 -1.43 -37.90 3.73
CA SER A 73 -1.28 -38.35 5.12
C SER A 73 -2.02 -37.46 6.11
N LEU A 74 -2.30 -36.21 5.72
CA LEU A 74 -3.12 -35.26 6.47
C LEU A 74 -4.63 -35.37 6.19
N GLY A 75 -5.05 -36.29 5.33
CA GLY A 75 -6.46 -36.59 5.05
C GLY A 75 -6.98 -36.09 3.70
N CYS A 76 -6.19 -35.35 2.90
CA CYS A 76 -6.69 -34.88 1.61
C CYS A 76 -6.91 -36.05 0.64
N ARG A 77 -8.05 -36.07 -0.05
CA ARG A 77 -8.38 -37.11 -1.04
C ARG A 77 -8.61 -36.56 -2.45
N ASN A 78 -9.13 -35.34 -2.60
CA ASN A 78 -9.39 -34.75 -3.92
C ASN A 78 -8.35 -33.67 -4.23
N ILE A 79 -7.46 -33.94 -5.20
CA ILE A 79 -6.32 -33.08 -5.53
C ILE A 79 -6.34 -32.74 -7.03
N VAL A 80 -6.18 -31.46 -7.36
CA VAL A 80 -5.99 -30.97 -8.72
C VAL A 80 -4.63 -30.31 -8.82
N ILE A 81 -3.84 -30.71 -9.81
CA ILE A 81 -2.47 -30.24 -10.01
C ILE A 81 -2.38 -29.49 -11.33
N GLY A 82 -2.05 -28.20 -11.27
CA GLY A 82 -1.76 -27.40 -12.45
C GLY A 82 -0.41 -27.75 -13.06
N GLY A 83 -0.36 -27.88 -14.39
CA GLY A 83 0.91 -27.89 -15.12
C GLY A 83 1.64 -26.55 -15.06
N LEU A 84 2.81 -26.46 -15.71
CA LEU A 84 3.48 -25.20 -15.99
C LEU A 84 2.80 -24.46 -17.14
N PRO A 85 2.67 -23.12 -17.04
CA PRO A 85 2.21 -22.28 -18.14
C PRO A 85 3.32 -22.09 -19.21
N PRO A 86 3.07 -21.38 -20.32
CA PRO A 86 4.11 -20.97 -21.27
C PRO A 86 5.06 -19.93 -20.63
N ILE A 87 5.99 -20.39 -19.79
CA ILE A 87 6.86 -19.52 -18.97
C ILE A 87 7.79 -18.63 -19.80
N GLY A 88 8.19 -19.07 -21.00
CA GLY A 88 9.04 -18.29 -21.89
C GLY A 88 8.34 -17.08 -22.50
N CYS A 89 7.00 -17.03 -22.43
CA CYS A 89 6.22 -15.88 -22.82
C CYS A 89 6.00 -14.87 -21.68
N LEU A 90 6.50 -15.12 -20.46
CA LEU A 90 6.30 -14.19 -19.37
C LEU A 90 7.13 -12.91 -19.57
N PRO A 91 6.58 -11.70 -19.28
CA PRO A 91 7.26 -10.43 -19.53
C PRO A 91 8.67 -10.34 -18.96
N ILE A 92 8.91 -10.88 -17.75
CA ILE A 92 10.24 -10.94 -17.13
C ILE A 92 11.23 -11.78 -17.95
N GLN A 93 10.84 -12.95 -18.44
CA GLN A 93 11.72 -13.82 -19.23
C GLN A 93 12.04 -13.19 -20.58
N MET A 94 11.05 -12.57 -21.22
CA MET A 94 11.22 -11.85 -22.48
C MET A 94 12.21 -10.69 -22.36
N THR A 95 12.21 -9.98 -21.22
CA THR A 95 13.09 -8.83 -20.95
C THR A 95 14.48 -9.24 -20.45
N ALA A 96 14.57 -10.18 -19.51
CA ALA A 96 15.81 -10.52 -18.82
C ALA A 96 16.88 -11.14 -19.74
N LYS A 97 16.49 -11.66 -20.91
CA LYS A 97 17.44 -12.07 -21.95
C LYS A 97 17.83 -10.86 -22.79
N PHE A 98 18.88 -10.14 -22.38
CA PHE A 98 19.41 -8.91 -23.03
C PHE A 98 19.58 -8.95 -24.56
N ARG A 99 19.59 -10.13 -25.21
CA ARG A 99 19.64 -10.29 -26.68
C ARG A 99 18.26 -10.26 -27.37
N ASN A 100 17.16 -10.20 -26.61
CA ASN A 100 15.78 -10.23 -27.09
C ASN A 100 15.15 -8.83 -27.13
N ILE A 101 15.70 -7.94 -27.97
CA ILE A 101 15.29 -6.53 -28.08
C ILE A 101 13.80 -6.40 -28.44
N PHE A 102 13.30 -7.30 -29.27
CA PHE A 102 11.91 -7.30 -29.76
C PHE A 102 10.91 -8.02 -28.83
N ARG A 103 11.39 -8.55 -27.69
CA ARG A 103 10.57 -9.20 -26.66
C ARG A 103 9.60 -10.21 -27.29
N PHE A 104 10.15 -11.26 -27.90
CA PHE A 104 9.39 -12.43 -28.33
C PHE A 104 9.41 -13.52 -27.24
N CYS A 105 8.46 -14.45 -27.27
CA CYS A 105 8.47 -15.61 -26.38
C CYS A 105 9.74 -16.44 -26.56
N LEU A 106 10.27 -16.97 -25.46
CA LEU A 106 11.42 -17.87 -25.47
C LEU A 106 10.97 -19.31 -25.70
N GLU A 107 11.04 -19.75 -26.96
CA GLU A 107 10.53 -21.07 -27.38
C GLU A 107 11.15 -22.25 -26.63
N GLN A 108 12.43 -22.17 -26.26
CA GLN A 108 13.05 -23.27 -25.51
C GLN A 108 12.46 -23.41 -24.11
N GLU A 109 12.21 -22.31 -23.41
CA GLU A 109 11.62 -22.35 -22.06
C GLU A 109 10.16 -22.83 -22.11
N ASN A 110 9.42 -22.48 -23.18
CA ASN A 110 8.08 -23.02 -23.43
C ASN A 110 8.09 -24.53 -23.71
N LYS A 111 9.04 -25.03 -24.51
CA LYS A 111 9.23 -26.47 -24.73
C LYS A 111 9.53 -27.20 -23.42
N ASP A 112 10.36 -26.60 -22.57
CA ASP A 112 10.71 -27.18 -21.27
C ASP A 112 9.48 -27.26 -20.34
N SER A 113 8.55 -26.29 -20.38
CA SER A 113 7.23 -26.39 -19.72
C SER A 113 6.40 -27.56 -20.24
N VAL A 114 6.30 -27.74 -21.56
CA VAL A 114 5.53 -28.82 -22.17
C VAL A 114 6.08 -30.19 -21.77
N VAL A 115 7.41 -30.35 -21.78
CA VAL A 115 8.06 -31.61 -21.38
C VAL A 115 7.81 -31.90 -19.89
N TYR A 116 7.89 -30.90 -19.02
CA TYR A 116 7.52 -31.05 -17.61
C TYR A 116 6.06 -31.51 -17.45
N ASN A 117 5.13 -30.88 -18.17
CA ASN A 117 3.71 -31.23 -18.11
C ASN A 117 3.44 -32.67 -18.58
N GLN A 118 4.14 -33.13 -19.61
CA GLN A 118 4.05 -34.51 -20.07
C GLN A 118 4.58 -35.50 -19.02
N LYS A 119 5.68 -35.16 -18.34
CA LYS A 119 6.20 -35.99 -17.23
C LYS A 119 5.23 -36.04 -16.07
N LEU A 120 4.66 -34.90 -15.67
CA LEU A 120 3.64 -34.81 -14.62
C LEU A 120 2.42 -35.69 -14.95
N GLN A 121 1.86 -35.55 -16.15
CA GLN A 121 0.73 -36.37 -16.60
C GLN A 121 1.02 -37.87 -16.58
N LYS A 122 2.26 -38.28 -16.90
CA LYS A 122 2.68 -39.69 -16.83
C LYS A 122 2.83 -40.20 -15.39
N GLN A 123 3.20 -39.33 -14.45
CA GLN A 123 3.40 -39.71 -13.05
C GLN A 123 2.09 -39.74 -12.25
N ILE A 124 1.11 -38.88 -12.56
CA ILE A 124 -0.16 -38.80 -11.82
C ILE A 124 -0.86 -40.16 -11.65
N PRO A 125 -1.00 -41.02 -12.68
CA PRO A 125 -1.59 -42.34 -12.50
C PRO A 125 -0.83 -43.23 -11.52
N GLN A 126 0.51 -43.13 -11.49
CA GLN A 126 1.36 -43.88 -10.56
C GLN A 126 1.20 -43.36 -9.13
N MET A 127 1.14 -42.03 -8.95
CA MET A 127 0.88 -41.39 -7.65
C MET A 127 -0.52 -41.75 -7.12
N GLN A 128 -1.54 -41.73 -7.98
CA GLN A 128 -2.88 -42.08 -7.57
C GLN A 128 -2.99 -43.57 -7.21
N ALA A 129 -2.28 -44.45 -7.91
CA ALA A 129 -2.25 -45.88 -7.60
C ALA A 129 -1.57 -46.19 -6.26
N SER A 130 -0.56 -45.41 -5.85
CA SER A 130 0.08 -45.57 -4.53
C SER A 130 -0.71 -44.95 -3.37
N LEU A 131 -1.67 -44.05 -3.68
CA LEU A 131 -2.49 -43.32 -2.70
C LEU A 131 -3.95 -43.75 -2.79
N THR A 132 -4.24 -44.96 -2.28
CA THR A 132 -5.58 -45.58 -2.36
C THR A 132 -6.69 -44.66 -1.86
N GLY A 133 -7.78 -44.55 -2.63
CA GLY A 133 -8.92 -43.70 -2.30
C GLY A 133 -8.72 -42.20 -2.56
N SER A 134 -7.58 -41.81 -3.14
CA SER A 134 -7.39 -40.45 -3.66
C SER A 134 -7.91 -40.31 -5.10
N LYS A 135 -8.30 -39.09 -5.46
CA LYS A 135 -8.60 -38.64 -6.82
C LYS A 135 -7.68 -37.49 -7.15
N ILE A 136 -6.74 -37.72 -8.05
CA ILE A 136 -5.71 -36.78 -8.46
C ILE A 136 -5.89 -36.45 -9.95
N LEU A 137 -6.12 -35.19 -10.26
CA LEU A 137 -6.38 -34.73 -11.61
C LEU A 137 -5.33 -33.72 -12.08
N TYR A 138 -4.96 -33.82 -13.35
CA TYR A 138 -4.16 -32.82 -14.04
C TYR A 138 -5.05 -31.67 -14.53
N SER A 139 -4.63 -30.43 -14.29
CA SER A 139 -5.25 -29.22 -14.86
C SER A 139 -4.30 -28.61 -15.88
N ASP A 140 -4.73 -28.58 -17.15
CA ASP A 140 -3.98 -27.94 -18.21
C ASP A 140 -4.14 -26.42 -18.15
N ILE A 141 -3.09 -25.76 -17.68
CA ILE A 141 -3.01 -24.30 -17.70
C ILE A 141 -2.13 -23.77 -18.84
N TYR A 142 -1.45 -24.65 -19.59
CA TYR A 142 -0.55 -24.22 -20.66
C TYR A 142 -1.35 -23.72 -21.87
N ASN A 143 -2.22 -24.57 -22.42
CA ASN A 143 -2.93 -24.23 -23.65
C ASN A 143 -3.89 -23.04 -23.50
N PRO A 144 -4.70 -22.91 -22.43
CA PRO A 144 -5.59 -21.76 -22.28
C PRO A 144 -4.83 -20.44 -22.18
N ILE A 145 -3.72 -20.42 -21.44
CA ILE A 145 -2.89 -19.23 -21.30
C ILE A 145 -2.19 -18.93 -22.63
N TYR A 146 -1.65 -19.94 -23.31
CA TYR A 146 -1.00 -19.72 -24.61
C TYR A 146 -1.96 -19.20 -25.68
N ASP A 147 -3.20 -19.71 -25.76
CA ASP A 147 -4.22 -19.16 -26.67
C ASP A 147 -4.55 -17.70 -26.36
N MET A 148 -4.66 -17.35 -25.07
CA MET A 148 -4.89 -15.96 -24.64
C MET A 148 -3.74 -15.03 -25.05
N MET A 149 -2.50 -15.53 -25.08
CA MET A 149 -1.33 -14.76 -25.49
C MET A 149 -1.22 -14.59 -27.01
N GLN A 150 -1.60 -15.62 -27.77
CA GLN A 150 -1.58 -15.61 -29.24
C GLN A 150 -2.78 -14.87 -29.83
N SER A 151 -3.94 -14.98 -29.19
CA SER A 151 -5.22 -14.42 -29.63
C SER A 151 -5.84 -13.48 -28.58
N PRO A 152 -5.14 -12.43 -28.12
CA PRO A 152 -5.58 -11.61 -26.98
C PRO A 152 -6.91 -10.89 -27.20
N GLY A 153 -7.21 -10.49 -28.45
CA GLY A 153 -8.46 -9.82 -28.80
C GLY A 153 -9.71 -10.66 -28.52
N LYS A 154 -9.63 -12.00 -28.64
CA LYS A 154 -10.73 -12.93 -28.30
C LYS A 154 -11.13 -12.87 -26.83
N TYR A 155 -10.19 -12.49 -25.97
CA TYR A 155 -10.33 -12.42 -24.53
C TYR A 155 -10.39 -10.97 -24.00
N GLY A 156 -10.45 -9.97 -24.90
CA GLY A 156 -10.49 -8.55 -24.53
C GLY A 156 -9.15 -7.93 -24.12
N PHE A 157 -8.03 -8.64 -24.30
CA PHE A 157 -6.70 -8.10 -24.00
C PHE A 157 -6.14 -7.27 -25.16
N LYS A 158 -5.52 -6.13 -24.84
CA LYS A 158 -4.80 -5.27 -25.79
C LYS A 158 -3.28 -5.41 -25.70
N GLU A 159 -2.77 -5.85 -24.56
CA GLU A 159 -1.34 -5.97 -24.25
C GLU A 159 -1.12 -7.30 -23.51
N THR A 160 -0.14 -8.07 -23.97
CA THR A 160 0.22 -9.39 -23.41
C THR A 160 1.72 -9.54 -23.14
N LYS A 161 2.53 -8.59 -23.60
CA LYS A 161 3.98 -8.60 -23.49
C LYS A 161 4.49 -7.74 -22.32
N ARG A 162 3.62 -6.97 -21.66
CA ARG A 162 3.98 -6.15 -20.49
C ARG A 162 3.22 -6.61 -19.27
N GLY A 163 3.91 -6.66 -18.13
CA GLY A 163 3.27 -6.87 -16.84
C GLY A 163 2.27 -5.73 -16.57
N CYS A 164 1.18 -6.06 -15.89
CA CYS A 164 0.09 -5.11 -15.64
C CYS A 164 0.51 -3.98 -14.67
N CYS A 165 1.54 -4.22 -13.85
CA CYS A 165 1.97 -3.35 -12.75
C CYS A 165 3.50 -3.16 -12.75
N GLY A 166 3.99 -2.10 -12.11
CA GLY A 166 5.41 -1.71 -12.16
C GLY A 166 5.79 -1.09 -13.51
N THR A 167 7.05 -1.22 -13.95
CA THR A 167 7.42 -0.81 -15.32
C THR A 167 6.83 -1.75 -16.39
N GLY A 168 6.43 -2.96 -15.97
CA GLY A 168 5.86 -4.00 -16.81
C GLY A 168 6.91 -4.85 -17.53
N PHE A 169 8.19 -4.73 -17.13
CA PHE A 169 9.31 -5.35 -17.84
C PHE A 169 10.04 -6.43 -17.04
N LEU A 170 10.32 -6.19 -15.76
CA LEU A 170 11.14 -7.08 -14.91
C LEU A 170 10.43 -7.49 -13.61
N GLU A 171 9.37 -6.80 -13.23
CA GLU A 171 8.71 -6.91 -11.95
C GLU A 171 7.85 -8.17 -11.84
N THR A 172 7.99 -8.91 -10.74
CA THR A 172 7.16 -10.10 -10.43
C THR A 172 6.39 -9.97 -9.10
N SER A 173 6.64 -8.89 -8.33
CA SER A 173 6.08 -8.68 -6.99
C SER A 173 5.26 -7.39 -6.84
N PHE A 174 5.35 -6.46 -7.80
CA PHE A 174 4.56 -5.23 -7.75
C PHE A 174 3.12 -5.56 -8.11
N MET A 175 2.21 -5.38 -7.16
CA MET A 175 0.78 -5.52 -7.39
C MET A 175 0.23 -4.26 -8.06
N CYS A 176 -0.87 -4.42 -8.81
CA CYS A 176 -1.51 -3.31 -9.54
C CYS A 176 -2.35 -2.43 -8.61
N ASN A 177 -2.58 -2.91 -7.39
CA ASN A 177 -3.23 -2.14 -6.38
C ASN A 177 -2.24 -1.08 -5.87
N LYS A 178 -2.77 0.11 -5.59
CA LYS A 178 -2.07 1.06 -4.74
C LYS A 178 -1.64 0.31 -3.47
N ASN A 179 -0.51 0.70 -2.87
CA ASN A 179 -0.03 0.08 -1.62
C ASN A 179 -0.92 0.46 -0.41
N PHE A 180 -2.14 0.91 -0.66
CA PHE A 180 -3.14 1.27 0.30
C PHE A 180 -4.53 1.23 -0.31
N CYS A 181 -5.54 1.04 0.53
CA CYS A 181 -6.96 1.17 0.21
C CYS A 181 -7.57 2.28 1.08
N VAL A 182 -8.50 3.05 0.51
CA VAL A 182 -9.30 4.01 1.29
C VAL A 182 -10.57 3.29 1.73
N LEU A 183 -10.83 3.30 3.04
CA LEU A 183 -11.99 2.71 3.66
C LEU A 183 -13.01 3.80 3.99
N LYS A 184 -14.25 3.60 3.56
CA LYS A 184 -15.41 4.38 4.02
C LYS A 184 -15.94 3.81 5.32
N GLU A 185 -16.79 4.57 6.01
CA GLU A 185 -17.47 4.11 7.22
C GLU A 185 -18.19 2.76 7.00
N GLU A 186 -18.91 2.59 5.89
CA GLU A 186 -19.56 1.33 5.52
C GLU A 186 -18.58 0.15 5.42
N ASP A 187 -17.38 0.38 4.87
CA ASP A 187 -16.34 -0.65 4.76
C ASP A 187 -15.80 -1.02 6.15
N ILE A 188 -15.62 -0.02 7.03
CA ILE A 188 -15.13 -0.21 8.40
C ILE A 188 -16.16 -0.98 9.22
N LEU A 189 -17.43 -0.60 9.18
CA LEU A 189 -18.55 -1.30 9.82
C LEU A 189 -18.59 -2.76 9.38
N LYS A 190 -18.52 -3.01 8.08
CA LYS A 190 -18.50 -4.37 7.54
C LYS A 190 -17.30 -5.16 8.06
N HIS A 191 -16.11 -4.57 8.06
CA HIS A 191 -14.93 -5.24 8.57
C HIS A 191 -15.01 -5.54 10.09
N GLN A 192 -15.61 -4.65 10.88
CA GLN A 192 -15.87 -4.90 12.29
C GLN A 192 -16.81 -6.09 12.49
N ILE A 193 -17.96 -6.09 11.81
CA ILE A 193 -18.96 -7.17 11.87
C ILE A 193 -18.32 -8.50 11.46
N ASP A 194 -17.63 -8.53 10.32
CA ASP A 194 -16.90 -9.71 9.83
C ASP A 194 -15.89 -10.22 10.86
N ALA A 195 -15.16 -9.33 11.55
CA ALA A 195 -14.20 -9.73 12.57
C ALA A 195 -14.89 -10.32 13.81
N ILE A 196 -15.96 -9.69 14.28
CA ILE A 196 -16.77 -10.14 15.42
C ILE A 196 -17.39 -11.50 15.13
N GLU A 197 -18.05 -11.66 13.97
CA GLU A 197 -18.67 -12.91 13.55
C GLU A 197 -17.61 -14.03 13.46
N ARG A 198 -16.46 -13.75 12.83
CA ARG A 198 -15.38 -14.75 12.73
C ARG A 198 -14.89 -15.20 14.11
N VAL A 199 -14.68 -14.29 15.06
CA VAL A 199 -14.24 -14.63 16.42
C VAL A 199 -15.35 -15.36 17.18
N SER A 200 -16.58 -14.85 17.12
CA SER A 200 -17.76 -15.45 17.77
C SER A 200 -17.98 -16.89 17.31
N VAL A 201 -17.97 -17.14 16.00
CA VAL A 201 -18.17 -18.48 15.43
C VAL A 201 -17.01 -19.42 15.76
N VAL A 202 -15.76 -18.96 15.64
CA VAL A 202 -14.58 -19.80 15.87
C VAL A 202 -14.41 -20.15 17.35
N LEU A 203 -14.70 -19.23 18.25
CA LEU A 203 -14.57 -19.42 19.70
C LEU A 203 -15.87 -19.92 20.36
N SER A 204 -16.98 -19.98 19.62
CA SER A 204 -18.31 -20.35 20.15
C SER A 204 -18.74 -19.49 21.34
N ILE A 205 -18.49 -18.18 21.26
CA ILE A 205 -18.86 -17.18 22.28
C ILE A 205 -19.86 -16.18 21.68
N THR A 206 -20.50 -15.38 22.53
CA THR A 206 -21.43 -14.33 22.07
C THR A 206 -20.70 -13.23 21.29
N GLU A 207 -21.42 -12.50 20.43
CA GLU A 207 -20.86 -11.34 19.71
C GLU A 207 -20.41 -10.22 20.67
N VAL A 208 -21.08 -10.10 21.83
CA VAL A 208 -20.71 -9.17 22.91
C VAL A 208 -19.32 -9.52 23.46
N GLU A 209 -19.11 -10.79 23.81
CA GLU A 209 -17.82 -11.30 24.29
C GLU A 209 -16.72 -11.19 23.21
N ALA A 210 -17.03 -11.56 21.97
CA ALA A 210 -16.12 -11.44 20.84
C ALA A 210 -15.69 -9.98 20.60
N SER A 211 -16.63 -9.03 20.75
CA SER A 211 -16.34 -7.59 20.66
C SER A 211 -15.40 -7.13 21.77
N ILE A 212 -15.60 -7.58 23.01
CA ILE A 212 -14.71 -7.26 24.15
C ILE A 212 -13.30 -7.82 23.93
N LEU A 213 -13.19 -9.06 23.44
CA LEU A 213 -11.91 -9.69 23.11
C LEU A 213 -11.19 -8.93 22.01
N LEU A 214 -11.87 -8.64 20.90
CA LEU A 214 -11.26 -7.93 19.77
C LEU A 214 -10.69 -6.59 20.19
N ARG A 215 -11.41 -5.80 20.99
CA ARG A 215 -10.90 -4.53 21.53
C ARG A 215 -9.67 -4.73 22.41
N SER A 216 -9.70 -5.71 23.32
CA SER A 216 -8.58 -6.02 24.21
C SER A 216 -7.31 -6.45 23.46
N PHE A 217 -7.45 -7.00 22.25
CA PHE A 217 -6.35 -7.44 21.39
C PHE A 217 -6.17 -6.58 20.14
N HIS A 218 -6.58 -5.31 20.19
CA HIS A 218 -6.38 -4.32 19.13
C HIS A 218 -6.90 -4.79 17.75
N TRP A 219 -8.10 -5.36 17.75
CA TRP A 219 -8.81 -5.90 16.59
C TRP A 219 -8.03 -6.96 15.78
N SER A 220 -7.05 -7.60 16.42
CA SER A 220 -6.25 -8.65 15.78
C SER A 220 -6.88 -10.03 15.99
N VAL A 221 -7.71 -10.45 15.03
CA VAL A 221 -8.33 -11.80 15.00
C VAL A 221 -7.31 -12.92 15.20
N GLY A 222 -6.12 -12.80 14.58
CA GLY A 222 -5.04 -13.77 14.75
C GLY A 222 -4.56 -13.88 16.19
N LYS A 223 -4.27 -12.76 16.85
CA LYS A 223 -3.82 -12.74 18.25
C LYS A 223 -4.89 -13.23 19.20
N VAL A 224 -6.16 -12.85 18.99
CA VAL A 224 -7.27 -13.35 19.80
C VAL A 224 -7.29 -14.88 19.76
N HIS A 225 -7.25 -15.47 18.57
CA HIS A 225 -7.20 -16.93 18.43
C HIS A 225 -5.96 -17.53 19.09
N ASP A 226 -4.77 -16.98 18.83
CA ASP A 226 -3.52 -17.51 19.35
C ASP A 226 -3.51 -17.52 20.90
N GLU A 227 -3.96 -16.44 21.54
CA GLU A 227 -4.00 -16.31 23.00
C GLU A 227 -5.13 -17.12 23.63
N TRP A 228 -6.33 -17.12 23.02
CA TRP A 228 -7.48 -17.88 23.51
C TRP A 228 -7.22 -19.39 23.47
N PHE A 229 -6.69 -19.90 22.35
CA PHE A 229 -6.39 -21.33 22.22
C PHE A 229 -5.15 -21.75 23.03
N ALA A 230 -4.31 -20.81 23.46
CA ALA A 230 -3.21 -21.10 24.38
C ALA A 230 -3.71 -21.29 25.82
N ASP A 231 -4.56 -20.38 26.31
CA ASP A 231 -5.09 -20.40 27.68
C ASP A 231 -6.39 -19.56 27.79
N GLU A 232 -7.53 -20.22 27.60
CA GLU A 232 -8.85 -19.58 27.63
C GLU A 232 -9.17 -18.95 29.00
N GLU A 233 -8.89 -19.66 30.10
CA GLU A 233 -9.22 -19.22 31.45
C GLU A 233 -8.48 -17.93 31.82
N ARG A 234 -7.18 -17.87 31.51
CA ARG A 234 -6.37 -16.66 31.70
C ARG A 234 -6.91 -15.49 30.86
N VAL A 235 -7.27 -15.73 29.60
CA VAL A 235 -7.80 -14.67 28.72
C VAL A 235 -9.12 -14.15 29.26
N ARG A 236 -10.06 -15.04 29.60
CA ARG A 236 -11.35 -14.71 30.22
C ARG A 236 -11.19 -13.86 31.47
N ASN A 237 -10.31 -14.26 32.39
CA ASN A 237 -10.02 -13.51 33.61
C ASN A 237 -9.41 -12.12 33.34
N THR A 238 -8.50 -12.04 32.38
CA THR A 238 -7.81 -10.78 32.02
C THR A 238 -8.78 -9.78 31.39
N VAL A 239 -9.64 -10.25 30.47
CA VAL A 239 -10.61 -9.41 29.76
C VAL A 239 -11.92 -9.24 30.52
N GLY A 240 -12.13 -9.96 31.62
CA GLY A 240 -13.31 -9.84 32.49
C GLY A 240 -14.57 -10.51 31.96
N ILE A 241 -14.41 -11.55 31.16
CA ILE A 241 -15.53 -12.39 30.69
C ILE A 241 -15.66 -13.57 31.65
N LEU A 242 -16.66 -13.52 32.53
CA LEU A 242 -16.85 -14.51 33.59
C LEU A 242 -17.78 -15.64 33.11
N GLU A 243 -17.37 -16.89 33.30
CA GLU A 243 -18.23 -18.06 33.05
C GLU A 243 -19.31 -18.24 34.12
N ARG A 244 -19.00 -17.82 35.35
CA ARG A 244 -19.91 -17.91 36.50
C ARG A 244 -20.02 -16.56 37.18
N PRO A 245 -21.23 -16.17 37.61
CA PRO A 245 -21.40 -14.94 38.36
C PRO A 245 -20.68 -15.02 39.71
N VAL A 246 -20.08 -13.91 40.11
CA VAL A 246 -19.40 -13.74 41.41
C VAL A 246 -20.45 -13.72 42.53
N VAL A 247 -21.58 -13.07 42.26
CA VAL A 247 -22.73 -12.99 43.16
C VAL A 247 -23.85 -13.86 42.59
N ALA A 248 -24.29 -14.84 43.37
CA ALA A 248 -25.44 -15.67 42.99
C ALA A 248 -26.72 -14.82 43.01
N PRO A 249 -27.70 -15.09 42.12
CA PRO A 249 -29.01 -14.46 42.19
C PRO A 249 -29.66 -14.79 43.56
N SER A 250 -30.16 -13.78 44.28
CA SER A 250 -30.97 -14.01 45.47
C SER A 250 -32.46 -14.07 45.12
N ASP A 251 -33.21 -14.90 45.86
CA ASP A 251 -34.68 -15.01 45.74
C ASP A 251 -35.42 -13.90 46.50
N ASP A 252 -34.74 -12.80 46.84
CA ASP A 252 -35.31 -11.73 47.64
C ASP A 252 -36.35 -10.92 46.86
N THR A 253 -37.41 -10.51 47.54
CA THR A 253 -38.45 -9.64 46.96
C THR A 253 -37.96 -8.23 46.68
N GLU A 254 -36.88 -7.80 47.35
CA GLU A 254 -36.23 -6.50 47.19
C GLU A 254 -34.71 -6.66 47.28
N LEU A 255 -33.98 -5.97 46.40
CA LEU A 255 -32.53 -5.99 46.29
C LEU A 255 -31.97 -4.60 46.57
N THR A 256 -30.90 -4.50 47.36
CA THR A 256 -30.23 -3.24 47.64
C THR A 256 -29.22 -2.88 46.55
N CYS A 257 -29.27 -1.64 46.06
CA CYS A 257 -28.30 -1.14 45.08
C CYS A 257 -26.93 -0.90 45.72
N GLY A 258 -25.85 -1.42 45.12
CA GLY A 258 -24.48 -1.24 45.63
C GLY A 258 -23.87 0.16 45.51
N ILE A 259 -24.58 1.13 44.91
CA ILE A 259 -24.10 2.52 44.73
C ILE A 259 -24.86 3.50 45.62
N CYS A 260 -26.20 3.54 45.51
CA CYS A 260 -27.02 4.45 46.31
C CYS A 260 -27.51 3.84 47.63
N PHE A 261 -27.35 2.53 47.82
CA PHE A 261 -27.76 1.79 49.02
C PHE A 261 -29.28 1.76 49.29
N ASP A 262 -30.10 2.16 48.32
CA ASP A 262 -31.57 2.07 48.42
C ASP A 262 -32.10 0.69 47.97
N PRO A 263 -33.24 0.22 48.52
CA PRO A 263 -33.91 -1.01 48.09
C PRO A 263 -34.71 -0.80 46.79
N TYR A 264 -34.67 -1.78 45.90
CA TYR A 264 -35.40 -1.79 44.64
C TYR A 264 -36.01 -3.17 44.35
N LEU A 265 -37.09 -3.17 43.57
CA LEU A 265 -37.62 -4.40 42.99
C LEU A 265 -36.61 -4.99 41.98
N PRO A 266 -36.55 -6.33 41.82
CA PRO A 266 -35.64 -6.99 40.87
C PRO A 266 -35.70 -6.44 39.44
N GLU A 267 -36.87 -5.99 38.97
CA GLU A 267 -37.05 -5.40 37.63
C GLU A 267 -36.33 -4.05 37.44
N LYS A 268 -36.01 -3.34 38.52
CA LYS A 268 -35.29 -2.06 38.53
C LYS A 268 -33.80 -2.23 38.84
N ILE A 269 -33.34 -3.47 39.00
CA ILE A 269 -31.94 -3.82 39.15
C ILE A 269 -31.41 -4.37 37.83
N ALA A 270 -30.19 -3.98 37.49
CA ALA A 270 -29.42 -4.56 36.41
C ALA A 270 -28.05 -5.02 36.93
N SER A 271 -27.52 -6.06 36.32
CA SER A 271 -26.20 -6.60 36.60
C SER A 271 -25.56 -7.10 35.30
N VAL A 272 -24.23 -7.13 35.26
CA VAL A 272 -23.46 -7.82 34.21
C VAL A 272 -23.13 -9.24 34.64
N SER A 273 -22.22 -9.92 33.93
CA SER A 273 -21.84 -11.32 34.19
C SER A 273 -21.40 -11.62 35.63
N CYS A 274 -20.92 -10.64 36.40
CA CYS A 274 -20.58 -10.84 37.81
C CYS A 274 -21.76 -10.96 38.77
N GLY A 275 -22.96 -10.52 38.40
CA GLY A 275 -24.14 -10.55 39.28
C GLY A 275 -24.28 -9.41 40.29
N HIS A 276 -23.31 -8.48 40.40
CA HIS A 276 -23.44 -7.32 41.30
C HIS A 276 -24.67 -6.45 40.97
N PRO A 277 -25.59 -6.23 41.93
CA PRO A 277 -26.85 -5.54 41.69
C PRO A 277 -26.73 -4.02 41.82
N PHE A 278 -27.08 -3.30 40.77
CA PHE A 278 -27.23 -1.84 40.81
C PHE A 278 -28.54 -1.41 40.17
N CYS A 279 -29.15 -0.35 40.68
CA CYS A 279 -30.39 0.16 40.11
C CYS A 279 -30.16 0.78 38.72
N THR A 280 -31.18 0.76 37.87
CA THR A 280 -31.10 1.29 36.50
C THR A 280 -30.62 2.73 36.46
N THR A 281 -31.03 3.56 37.44
CA THR A 281 -30.64 4.98 37.51
C THR A 281 -29.13 5.14 37.75
N CYS A 282 -28.55 4.37 38.67
CA CYS A 282 -27.11 4.41 38.93
C CYS A 282 -26.31 3.90 37.72
N TRP A 283 -26.78 2.84 37.05
CA TRP A 283 -26.17 2.36 35.82
C TRP A 283 -26.21 3.41 34.71
N THR A 284 -27.36 4.04 34.46
CA THR A 284 -27.49 5.09 33.44
C THR A 284 -26.56 6.26 33.74
N GLY A 285 -26.48 6.70 34.99
CA GLY A 285 -25.53 7.74 35.41
C GLY A 285 -24.07 7.34 35.15
N TYR A 286 -23.68 6.15 35.57
CA TYR A 286 -22.32 5.62 35.38
C TYR A 286 -21.92 5.49 33.90
N ILE A 287 -22.81 4.92 33.08
CA ILE A 287 -22.60 4.76 31.63
C ILE A 287 -22.51 6.14 30.96
N SER A 288 -23.43 7.07 31.28
CA SER A 288 -23.43 8.40 30.68
C SER A 288 -22.17 9.18 31.04
N THR A 289 -21.75 9.19 32.31
CA THR A 289 -20.49 9.86 32.71
C THR A 289 -19.29 9.28 31.98
N THR A 290 -19.15 7.95 31.93
CA THR A 290 -17.99 7.32 31.29
C THR A 290 -17.95 7.49 29.77
N ILE A 291 -19.10 7.52 29.09
CA ILE A 291 -19.17 7.84 27.66
C ILE A 291 -18.76 9.29 27.39
N ASN A 292 -19.21 10.23 28.23
CA ASN A 292 -18.88 11.64 28.07
C ASN A 292 -17.41 11.96 28.43
N ASP A 293 -16.75 11.14 29.25
CA ASP A 293 -15.31 11.23 29.53
C ASP A 293 -14.42 10.81 28.34
N GLY A 294 -14.95 10.02 27.39
CA GLY A 294 -14.28 9.68 26.13
C GLY A 294 -14.22 8.18 25.81
N PRO A 295 -13.31 7.74 24.91
CA PRO A 295 -13.29 6.38 24.37
C PRO A 295 -12.94 5.29 25.39
N GLY A 296 -12.53 5.66 26.61
CA GLY A 296 -12.31 4.72 27.72
C GLY A 296 -13.55 3.90 28.09
N CYS A 297 -14.76 4.39 27.75
CA CYS A 297 -16.03 3.66 27.92
C CYS A 297 -16.08 2.33 27.17
N LEU A 298 -15.24 2.10 26.15
CA LEU A 298 -15.19 0.82 25.43
C LEU A 298 -14.60 -0.32 26.26
N MET A 299 -13.87 0.01 27.33
CA MET A 299 -13.26 -0.93 28.28
C MET A 299 -13.92 -0.85 29.66
N LEU A 300 -15.18 -0.40 29.70
CA LEU A 300 -15.96 -0.22 30.93
C LEU A 300 -16.06 -1.52 31.74
N ARG A 301 -15.96 -1.38 33.07
CA ARG A 301 -16.03 -2.47 34.04
C ARG A 301 -17.25 -2.31 34.94
N CYS A 302 -17.58 -3.37 35.67
CA CYS A 302 -18.56 -3.33 36.74
C CYS A 302 -18.27 -2.15 37.71
N PRO A 303 -19.30 -1.41 38.17
CA PRO A 303 -19.12 -0.30 39.11
C PRO A 303 -18.47 -0.68 40.45
N ASP A 304 -18.52 -1.96 40.83
CA ASP A 304 -17.80 -2.46 42.01
C ASP A 304 -16.27 -2.39 41.76
N PRO A 305 -15.50 -1.65 42.57
CA PRO A 305 -14.06 -1.45 42.36
C PRO A 305 -13.21 -2.72 42.41
N SER A 306 -13.69 -3.78 43.08
CA SER A 306 -12.97 -5.05 43.19
C SER A 306 -13.32 -6.01 42.06
N CYS A 307 -14.31 -5.66 41.22
CA CYS A 307 -14.82 -6.52 40.17
C CYS A 307 -14.18 -6.20 38.82
N LEU A 308 -13.69 -7.23 38.13
CA LEU A 308 -13.12 -7.11 36.79
C LEU A 308 -14.12 -7.40 35.67
N ALA A 309 -15.39 -7.69 35.97
CA ALA A 309 -16.37 -8.02 34.93
C ALA A 309 -16.51 -6.90 33.91
N ALA A 310 -16.37 -7.25 32.63
CA ALA A 310 -16.53 -6.32 31.52
C ALA A 310 -18.00 -5.96 31.31
N VAL A 311 -18.24 -4.72 30.92
CA VAL A 311 -19.55 -4.23 30.48
C VAL A 311 -19.58 -4.30 28.96
N GLY A 312 -20.53 -5.06 28.42
CA GLY A 312 -20.75 -5.19 26.98
C GLY A 312 -21.57 -4.04 26.39
N HIS A 313 -21.66 -4.02 25.06
CA HIS A 313 -22.48 -3.04 24.34
C HIS A 313 -23.98 -3.26 24.60
N ASP A 314 -24.40 -4.48 24.91
CA ASP A 314 -25.76 -4.86 25.30
C ASP A 314 -26.29 -4.06 26.51
N MET A 315 -25.44 -3.80 27.51
CA MET A 315 -25.81 -2.98 28.66
C MET A 315 -25.96 -1.49 28.28
N VAL A 316 -25.10 -0.99 27.40
CA VAL A 316 -25.16 0.38 26.88
C VAL A 316 -26.43 0.57 26.05
N ASP A 317 -26.72 -0.37 25.15
CA ASP A 317 -27.93 -0.34 24.31
C ASP A 317 -29.22 -0.36 25.14
N LYS A 318 -29.19 -1.06 26.28
CA LYS A 318 -30.34 -1.17 27.18
C LYS A 318 -30.57 0.08 28.05
N LEU A 319 -29.51 0.72 28.55
CA LEU A 319 -29.62 1.71 29.64
C LEU A 319 -29.17 3.14 29.28
N ALA A 320 -28.43 3.33 28.20
CA ALA A 320 -27.96 4.64 27.77
C ALA A 320 -29.05 5.43 27.03
N SER A 321 -28.91 6.76 27.02
CA SER A 321 -29.72 7.65 26.18
C SER A 321 -29.36 7.49 24.70
N GLU A 322 -30.23 7.89 23.77
CA GLU A 322 -29.92 7.81 22.32
C GLU A 322 -28.69 8.65 21.94
N GLU A 323 -28.49 9.81 22.57
CA GLU A 323 -27.30 10.65 22.36
C GLU A 323 -26.02 9.92 22.83
N ASP A 324 -26.06 9.28 23.98
CA ASP A 324 -24.92 8.53 24.51
C ASP A 324 -24.63 7.27 23.68
N LYS A 325 -25.67 6.60 23.14
CA LYS A 325 -25.51 5.47 22.21
C LYS A 325 -24.80 5.89 20.92
N GLU A 326 -25.19 7.02 20.32
CA GLU A 326 -24.51 7.54 19.13
C GLU A 326 -23.02 7.82 19.40
N LYS A 327 -22.70 8.44 20.56
CA LYS A 327 -21.31 8.67 20.98
C LYS A 327 -20.56 7.35 21.17
N TYR A 328 -21.14 6.39 21.88
CA TYR A 328 -20.56 5.06 22.10
C TYR A 328 -20.28 4.35 20.78
N ASN A 329 -21.25 4.32 19.86
CA ASN A 329 -21.12 3.69 18.55
C ASN A 329 -20.03 4.35 17.71
N ARG A 330 -19.89 5.67 17.78
CA ARG A 330 -18.78 6.39 17.14
C ARG A 330 -17.43 5.97 17.71
N TYR A 331 -17.28 5.89 19.04
CA TYR A 331 -16.04 5.38 19.64
C TYR A 331 -15.77 3.93 19.25
N PHE A 332 -16.82 3.09 19.28
CA PHE A 332 -16.72 1.68 18.94
C PHE A 332 -16.25 1.48 17.50
N LEU A 333 -16.85 2.18 16.54
CA LEU A 333 -16.42 2.20 15.14
C LEU A 333 -14.95 2.63 15.02
N ARG A 334 -14.58 3.72 15.70
CA ARG A 334 -13.25 4.30 15.61
C ARG A 334 -12.13 3.40 16.14
N SER A 335 -12.44 2.59 17.16
CA SER A 335 -11.48 1.65 17.76
C SER A 335 -10.90 0.66 16.74
N TYR A 336 -11.65 0.28 15.69
CA TYR A 336 -11.16 -0.65 14.66
C TYR A 336 -9.93 -0.14 13.92
N ILE A 337 -9.87 1.19 13.72
CA ILE A 337 -8.77 1.84 13.01
C ILE A 337 -7.69 2.27 13.99
N GLU A 338 -8.06 2.90 15.11
CA GLU A 338 -7.11 3.52 16.05
C GLU A 338 -6.20 2.48 16.73
N ASP A 339 -6.71 1.27 16.97
CA ASP A 339 -5.93 0.19 17.57
C ASP A 339 -5.09 -0.59 16.53
N ASN A 340 -5.33 -0.41 15.23
CA ASN A 340 -4.71 -1.22 14.20
C ASN A 340 -3.48 -0.54 13.58
N ARG A 341 -2.30 -1.18 13.69
CA ARG A 341 -1.03 -0.64 13.16
C ARG A 341 -0.98 -0.46 11.64
N LYS A 342 -1.84 -1.15 10.89
CA LYS A 342 -1.90 -1.09 9.42
C LYS A 342 -2.96 -0.11 8.92
N MET A 343 -3.76 0.48 9.82
CA MET A 343 -4.85 1.37 9.47
C MET A 343 -4.66 2.73 10.17
N LYS A 344 -5.03 3.83 9.51
CA LYS A 344 -5.01 5.18 10.10
C LYS A 344 -6.13 6.01 9.53
N TRP A 345 -6.70 6.87 10.36
CA TRP A 345 -7.61 7.91 9.92
C TRP A 345 -6.90 8.92 9.00
N CYS A 346 -7.62 9.42 8.01
CA CYS A 346 -7.19 10.59 7.26
C CYS A 346 -7.06 11.78 8.24
N PRO A 347 -5.92 12.49 8.28
CA PRO A 347 -5.73 13.62 9.19
C PRO A 347 -6.44 14.90 8.73
N ALA A 348 -7.09 14.89 7.56
CA ALA A 348 -7.80 16.05 7.05
C ALA A 348 -8.98 16.42 7.97
N PRO A 349 -9.14 17.72 8.34
CA PRO A 349 -10.25 18.15 9.18
C PRO A 349 -11.61 17.76 8.59
N GLY A 350 -12.47 17.16 9.42
CA GLY A 350 -13.81 16.72 9.01
C GLY A 350 -13.84 15.50 8.08
N CYS A 351 -12.71 14.83 7.84
CA CYS A 351 -12.67 13.62 7.02
C CYS A 351 -12.88 12.36 7.86
N GLU A 352 -13.84 11.52 7.45
CA GLU A 352 -14.20 10.26 8.12
C GLU A 352 -13.73 9.02 7.34
N TYR A 353 -12.76 9.20 6.45
CA TYR A 353 -12.15 8.08 5.72
C TYR A 353 -10.91 7.58 6.43
N ALA A 354 -10.70 6.26 6.38
CA ALA A 354 -9.48 5.62 6.86
C ALA A 354 -8.66 5.07 5.69
N ILE A 355 -7.39 4.81 5.94
CA ILE A 355 -6.45 4.21 4.99
C ILE A 355 -5.96 2.89 5.57
N ASP A 356 -6.12 1.80 4.83
CA ASP A 356 -5.50 0.50 5.09
C ASP A 356 -4.25 0.37 4.22
N PHE A 357 -3.08 0.31 4.85
CA PHE A 357 -1.78 0.35 4.17
C PHE A 357 -1.14 -1.03 4.07
N VAL A 358 -0.75 -1.39 2.85
CA VAL A 358 -0.02 -2.61 2.54
C VAL A 358 1.46 -2.29 2.42
N ALA A 359 2.22 -2.65 3.45
CA ALA A 359 3.67 -2.51 3.44
C ALA A 359 4.32 -3.34 2.31
N GLY A 360 5.28 -2.76 1.61
CA GLY A 360 6.01 -3.45 0.52
C GLY A 360 6.56 -2.52 -0.56
N SER A 361 6.05 -1.29 -0.64
CA SER A 361 6.60 -0.23 -1.50
C SER A 361 7.46 0.74 -0.72
N GLY A 362 8.59 1.16 -1.28
CA GLY A 362 9.39 2.28 -0.74
C GLY A 362 8.69 3.65 -0.78
N ASN A 363 7.44 3.72 -1.28
CA ASN A 363 6.60 4.92 -1.24
C ASN A 363 5.60 4.84 -0.08
N TYR A 364 5.65 5.83 0.81
CA TYR A 364 4.77 5.97 1.97
C TYR A 364 3.67 7.02 1.75
N ASP A 365 3.67 7.77 0.66
CA ASP A 365 2.64 8.77 0.39
C ASP A 365 1.33 8.06 -0.01
N VAL A 366 0.25 8.41 0.68
CA VAL A 366 -1.11 7.90 0.47
C VAL A 366 -2.05 9.06 0.12
N SER A 367 -3.10 8.77 -0.65
CA SER A 367 -4.09 9.77 -1.08
C SER A 367 -5.50 9.31 -0.70
N CYS A 368 -6.19 10.15 0.05
CA CYS A 368 -7.55 9.91 0.50
C CYS A 368 -8.59 10.33 -0.56
N LEU A 369 -9.82 9.82 -0.44
CA LEU A 369 -10.96 10.24 -1.27
C LEU A 369 -11.37 11.70 -1.04
N CYS A 370 -11.03 12.28 0.12
CA CYS A 370 -11.20 13.72 0.36
C CYS A 370 -10.15 14.58 -0.37
N SER A 371 -9.34 13.98 -1.25
CA SER A 371 -8.22 14.61 -1.97
C SER A 371 -7.00 14.98 -1.11
N PHE A 372 -7.08 14.86 0.22
CA PHE A 372 -5.91 15.04 1.07
C PHE A 372 -4.91 13.90 0.86
N SER A 373 -3.63 14.26 0.69
CA SER A 373 -2.55 13.29 0.54
C SER A 373 -1.51 13.51 1.63
N PHE A 374 -1.14 12.43 2.31
CA PHE A 374 -0.27 12.45 3.48
C PHE A 374 0.73 11.30 3.48
N CYS A 375 1.81 11.45 4.22
CA CYS A 375 2.78 10.39 4.43
C CYS A 375 2.28 9.43 5.51
N TRP A 376 2.17 8.14 5.15
CA TRP A 376 1.75 7.10 6.07
C TRP A 376 2.60 7.03 7.35
N ASN A 377 3.89 7.30 7.23
CA ASN A 377 4.85 7.16 8.32
C ASN A 377 4.72 8.29 9.37
N CYS A 378 4.83 9.54 8.93
CA CYS A 378 4.83 10.70 9.84
C CYS A 378 3.51 11.47 9.91
N THR A 379 2.49 11.10 9.13
CA THR A 379 1.16 11.75 9.06
C THR A 379 1.14 13.21 8.58
N GLU A 380 2.32 13.77 8.28
CA GLU A 380 2.44 15.06 7.60
C GLU A 380 1.96 14.97 6.15
N GLU A 381 1.76 16.13 5.52
CA GLU A 381 1.45 16.21 4.09
C GLU A 381 2.42 15.40 3.24
N ALA A 382 1.91 14.75 2.19
CA ALA A 382 2.68 13.92 1.27
C ALA A 382 3.92 14.68 0.77
N HIS A 383 5.10 14.10 1.00
CA HIS A 383 6.35 14.83 0.93
C HIS A 383 7.45 14.15 0.10
N ARG A 384 7.12 13.10 -0.66
CA ARG A 384 8.03 12.53 -1.66
C ARG A 384 8.48 13.63 -2.64
N PRO A 385 9.79 13.78 -2.92
CA PRO A 385 10.89 12.83 -2.70
C PRO A 385 11.65 12.96 -1.37
N VAL A 386 11.26 13.87 -0.48
CA VAL A 386 12.02 14.19 0.74
C VAL A 386 11.69 13.21 1.85
N ASP A 387 12.67 12.82 2.66
CA ASP A 387 12.48 11.89 3.77
C ASP A 387 11.79 12.57 4.98
N CYS A 388 11.14 11.78 5.83
CA CYS A 388 10.41 12.28 7.00
C CYS A 388 11.31 13.05 7.98
N SER A 389 12.60 12.73 8.08
CA SER A 389 13.51 13.38 9.04
C SER A 389 13.82 14.81 8.61
N THR A 390 14.03 15.04 7.32
CA THR A 390 14.23 16.37 6.74
C THR A 390 12.97 17.21 6.87
N VAL A 391 11.80 16.62 6.60
CA VAL A 391 10.50 17.28 6.78
C VAL A 391 10.27 17.71 8.22
N SER A 392 10.49 16.82 9.19
CA SER A 392 10.34 17.11 10.61
C SER A 392 11.25 18.27 11.06
N LYS A 393 12.52 18.27 10.63
CA LYS A 393 13.46 19.37 10.90
C LYS A 393 12.96 20.70 10.32
N TRP A 394 12.46 20.69 9.08
CA TRP A 394 11.94 21.89 8.41
C TRP A 394 10.72 22.47 9.13
N ILE A 395 9.75 21.62 9.49
CA ILE A 395 8.54 22.03 10.21
C ILE A 395 8.89 22.63 11.57
N LEU A 396 9.75 21.96 12.35
CA LEU A 396 10.20 22.44 13.66
C LEU A 396 10.94 23.79 13.55
N LYS A 397 11.75 23.96 12.50
CA LYS A 397 12.44 25.24 12.24
C LYS A 397 11.41 26.34 11.96
N ASN A 398 10.43 26.07 11.11
CA ASN A 398 9.40 27.06 10.76
C ASN A 398 8.56 27.47 11.98
N SER A 399 8.22 26.52 12.87
CA SER A 399 7.48 26.84 14.10
C SER A 399 8.31 27.72 15.04
N ALA A 400 9.58 27.35 15.30
CA ALA A 400 10.48 28.12 16.16
C ALA A 400 10.75 29.54 15.63
N GLU A 401 10.86 29.72 14.31
CA GLU A 401 11.03 31.04 13.68
C GLU A 401 9.74 31.87 13.69
N SER A 402 8.57 31.23 13.68
CA SER A 402 7.26 31.91 13.75
C SER A 402 6.92 32.45 15.15
N GLU A 403 7.32 31.75 16.20
CA GLU A 403 7.07 32.13 17.60
C GLU A 403 7.99 33.25 18.09
N ASN A 404 9.13 33.44 17.42
CA ASN A 404 10.23 34.24 17.93
C ASN A 404 10.40 35.55 17.13
N MET A 405 9.32 36.34 17.00
CA MET A 405 9.32 37.59 16.21
C MET A 405 10.27 38.70 16.73
N ASN A 406 10.73 38.63 17.99
CA ASN A 406 11.39 39.75 18.68
C ASN A 406 12.95 39.74 18.68
N TRP A 407 13.64 38.70 18.21
CA TRP A 407 15.13 38.63 18.29
C TRP A 407 15.88 39.00 17.00
N ARG A 408 15.17 39.44 15.95
CA ARG A 408 15.67 39.62 14.56
C ARG A 408 16.73 40.71 14.31
N ARG A 409 17.55 41.13 15.28
CA ARG A 409 18.57 42.17 15.01
C ARG A 409 20.03 41.75 14.96
N GLU A 410 20.53 40.79 15.73
CA GLU A 410 22.01 40.80 15.93
C GLU A 410 22.78 39.47 15.85
N MET A 411 22.20 38.33 15.42
CA MET A 411 23.02 37.12 15.18
C MET A 411 22.61 36.37 13.89
N ALA A 412 23.55 36.33 12.94
CA ALA A 412 23.58 35.55 11.69
C ALA A 412 22.69 36.01 10.51
N LYS A 413 22.91 37.22 10.01
CA LYS A 413 22.32 37.75 8.75
C LYS A 413 22.37 36.74 7.58
N ASN A 414 23.51 36.08 7.35
CA ASN A 414 23.65 35.09 6.26
C ASN A 414 22.81 33.81 6.47
N SER A 415 22.64 33.36 7.71
CA SER A 415 21.79 32.19 8.03
C SER A 415 20.31 32.52 7.84
N LEU A 416 19.93 33.76 8.22
CA LEU A 416 18.57 34.28 8.04
C LEU A 416 18.24 34.55 6.57
N GLU A 417 19.18 35.07 5.78
CA GLU A 417 19.02 35.28 4.32
C GLU A 417 18.84 33.96 3.58
N ARG A 418 19.67 32.95 3.89
CA ARG A 418 19.49 31.60 3.33
C ARG A 418 18.13 31.04 3.71
N TYR A 419 17.74 31.09 4.99
CA TYR A 419 16.44 30.59 5.42
C TYR A 419 15.29 31.30 4.69
N THR A 420 15.32 32.63 4.62
CA THR A 420 14.32 33.45 3.92
C THR A 420 14.18 33.02 2.46
N HIS A 421 15.28 32.84 1.73
CA HIS A 421 15.27 32.41 0.32
C HIS A 421 14.51 31.10 0.09
N TYR A 422 14.76 30.08 0.91
CA TYR A 422 14.12 28.77 0.79
C TYR A 422 12.69 28.77 1.33
N TYR A 423 12.44 29.47 2.43
CA TYR A 423 11.11 29.59 3.05
C TYR A 423 10.10 30.27 2.13
N GLU A 424 10.46 31.41 1.52
CA GLU A 424 9.57 32.14 0.62
C GLU A 424 9.14 31.29 -0.58
N ARG A 425 10.06 30.48 -1.13
CA ARG A 425 9.77 29.59 -2.26
C ARG A 425 8.97 28.37 -1.86
N TRP A 426 9.24 27.80 -0.69
CA TRP A 426 8.42 26.75 -0.09
C TRP A 426 6.97 27.23 0.11
N ALA A 427 6.79 28.40 0.72
CA ALA A 427 5.48 28.99 0.99
C ALA A 427 4.76 29.39 -0.31
N SER A 428 5.46 30.00 -1.27
CA SER A 428 4.92 30.40 -2.56
C SER A 428 4.39 29.20 -3.37
N ASN A 429 5.11 28.07 -3.36
CA ASN A 429 4.64 26.85 -4.01
C ASN A 429 3.38 26.27 -3.33
N GLN A 430 3.27 26.36 -2.00
CA GLN A 430 2.05 25.98 -1.30
C GLN A 430 0.85 26.86 -1.71
N THR A 431 1.02 28.18 -1.69
CA THR A 431 -0.04 29.13 -2.10
C THR A 431 -0.44 28.93 -3.57
N SER A 432 0.54 28.76 -4.45
CA SER A 432 0.31 28.51 -5.88
C SER A 432 -0.42 27.19 -6.11
N ARG A 433 -0.10 26.15 -5.33
CA ARG A 433 -0.82 24.87 -5.37
C ARG A 433 -2.27 25.02 -4.95
N GLN A 434 -2.53 25.74 -3.85
CA GLN A 434 -3.90 25.95 -3.36
C GLN A 434 -4.74 26.69 -4.39
N LYS A 435 -4.17 27.71 -5.05
CA LYS A 435 -4.82 28.40 -6.17
C LYS A 435 -5.15 27.43 -7.31
N ALA A 436 -4.18 26.63 -7.75
CA ALA A 436 -4.40 25.65 -8.83
C ALA A 436 -5.48 24.60 -8.49
N MET A 437 -5.62 24.22 -7.21
CA MET A 437 -6.71 23.34 -6.76
C MET A 437 -8.09 24.01 -6.87
N THR A 438 -8.19 25.28 -6.47
CA THR A 438 -9.41 26.08 -6.64
C THR A 438 -9.77 26.25 -8.12
N ASP A 439 -8.79 26.55 -8.97
CA ASP A 439 -8.99 26.73 -10.41
C ASP A 439 -9.43 25.41 -11.09
N LEU A 440 -8.86 24.27 -10.67
CA LEU A 440 -9.32 22.94 -11.11
C LEU A 440 -10.76 22.65 -10.69
N GLN A 441 -11.14 22.98 -9.45
CA GLN A 441 -12.51 22.80 -8.98
C GLN A 441 -13.49 23.68 -9.77
N GLN A 442 -13.12 24.94 -10.06
CA GLN A 442 -13.91 25.82 -10.90
C GLN A 442 -14.04 25.29 -12.34
N LEU A 443 -12.95 24.72 -12.87
CA LEU A 443 -12.97 24.07 -14.19
C LEU A 443 -13.96 22.91 -14.24
N GLN A 444 -13.92 22.03 -13.23
CA GLN A 444 -14.79 20.85 -13.14
C GLN A 444 -16.27 21.19 -12.98
N THR A 445 -16.58 22.26 -12.26
CA THR A 445 -17.96 22.60 -11.91
C THR A 445 -18.66 23.47 -12.94
N HIS A 446 -17.93 24.36 -13.65
CA HIS A 446 -18.57 25.36 -14.52
C HIS A 446 -17.94 25.46 -15.91
N ASN A 447 -16.60 25.40 -16.02
CA ASN A 447 -15.94 25.73 -17.28
C ASN A 447 -15.85 24.55 -18.25
N LEU A 448 -15.91 23.30 -17.78
CA LEU A 448 -15.84 22.11 -18.64
C LEU A 448 -17.07 21.96 -19.53
N GLU A 449 -18.28 22.11 -18.97
CA GLU A 449 -19.54 22.09 -19.71
C GLU A 449 -19.57 23.21 -20.75
N LYS A 450 -19.27 24.45 -20.31
CA LYS A 450 -19.18 25.62 -21.19
C LYS A 450 -18.19 25.43 -22.34
N LEU A 451 -17.04 24.79 -22.08
CA LEU A 451 -16.03 24.51 -23.11
C LEU A 451 -16.50 23.41 -24.06
N SER A 452 -17.15 22.37 -23.54
CA SER A 452 -17.75 21.28 -24.32
C SER A 452 -18.75 21.82 -25.33
N ASP A 453 -19.65 22.71 -24.90
CA ASP A 453 -20.66 23.34 -25.75
C ASP A 453 -20.02 24.23 -26.82
N LYS A 454 -19.11 25.12 -26.41
CA LYS A 454 -18.47 26.09 -27.31
C LYS A 454 -17.59 25.43 -28.37
N GLN A 455 -16.88 24.37 -28.01
CA GLN A 455 -15.97 23.66 -28.91
C GLN A 455 -16.63 22.44 -29.56
N CYS A 456 -17.93 22.22 -29.32
CA CYS A 456 -18.68 21.07 -29.80
C CYS A 456 -17.94 19.73 -29.61
N THR A 457 -17.32 19.57 -28.43
CA THR A 457 -16.43 18.43 -28.12
C THR A 457 -16.91 17.76 -26.85
N PRO A 458 -17.16 16.44 -26.83
CA PRO A 458 -17.63 15.75 -25.63
C PRO A 458 -16.65 15.90 -24.46
N GLU A 459 -17.17 16.05 -23.24
CA GLU A 459 -16.36 16.17 -22.01
C GLU A 459 -15.33 15.04 -21.83
N SER A 460 -15.66 13.83 -22.31
CA SER A 460 -14.75 12.68 -22.29
C SER A 460 -13.44 12.94 -23.02
N GLN A 461 -13.44 13.84 -24.02
CA GLN A 461 -12.26 14.24 -24.78
C GLN A 461 -11.54 15.46 -24.19
N LEU A 462 -12.10 16.12 -23.18
CA LEU A 462 -11.52 17.29 -22.50
C LEU A 462 -10.66 16.92 -21.28
N LYS A 463 -10.56 15.62 -20.95
CA LYS A 463 -9.80 15.09 -19.80
C LYS A 463 -8.33 15.52 -19.76
N PHE A 464 -7.72 15.81 -20.92
CA PHE A 464 -6.33 16.29 -20.99
C PHE A 464 -6.10 17.61 -20.22
N ILE A 465 -7.14 18.45 -20.08
CA ILE A 465 -7.05 19.70 -19.29
C ILE A 465 -7.02 19.39 -17.79
N LEU A 466 -7.82 18.41 -17.36
CA LEU A 466 -7.82 17.93 -15.97
C LEU A 466 -6.48 17.29 -15.62
N GLU A 467 -5.93 16.47 -16.52
CA GLU A 467 -4.60 15.87 -16.36
C GLU A 467 -3.50 16.94 -16.22
N ALA A 468 -3.58 18.03 -16.99
CA ALA A 468 -2.64 19.14 -16.88
C ALA A 468 -2.70 19.84 -15.52
N TRP A 469 -3.91 20.17 -15.03
CA TRP A 469 -4.07 20.77 -13.70
C TRP A 469 -3.61 19.85 -12.57
N LEU A 470 -3.96 18.57 -12.61
CA LEU A 470 -3.49 17.58 -11.64
C LEU A 470 -1.96 17.48 -11.66
N GLN A 471 -1.34 17.52 -12.83
CA GLN A 471 0.11 17.55 -12.97
C GLN A 471 0.71 18.83 -12.36
N ILE A 472 0.10 20.02 -12.59
CA ILE A 472 0.55 21.28 -11.98
C ILE A 472 0.49 21.20 -10.45
N ILE A 473 -0.62 20.72 -9.89
CA ILE A 473 -0.81 20.59 -8.44
C ILE A 473 0.27 19.69 -7.83
N GLU A 474 0.54 18.55 -8.46
CA GLU A 474 1.59 17.62 -8.01
C GLU A 474 2.99 18.19 -8.16
N CYS A 475 3.29 18.88 -9.27
CA CYS A 475 4.55 19.56 -9.47
C CYS A 475 4.82 20.64 -8.40
N ARG A 476 3.81 21.43 -8.05
CA ARG A 476 3.93 22.43 -6.96
C ARG A 476 4.20 21.78 -5.61
N ARG A 477 3.58 20.63 -5.31
CA ARG A 477 3.86 19.84 -4.10
C ARG A 477 5.32 19.38 -4.08
N VAL A 478 5.81 18.81 -5.18
CA VAL A 478 7.21 18.35 -5.27
C VAL A 478 8.17 19.53 -5.10
N LEU A 479 7.94 20.65 -5.79
CA LEU A 479 8.81 21.83 -5.68
C LEU A 479 8.87 22.37 -4.24
N LYS A 480 7.71 22.51 -3.59
CA LYS A 480 7.63 22.90 -2.17
C LYS A 480 8.62 22.09 -1.34
N TRP A 481 8.57 20.76 -1.42
CA TRP A 481 9.46 19.91 -0.64
C TRP A 481 10.90 19.91 -1.13
N THR A 482 11.17 20.07 -2.43
CA THR A 482 12.55 20.22 -2.94
C THR A 482 13.27 21.43 -2.36
N TYR A 483 12.57 22.52 -2.03
CA TYR A 483 13.16 23.66 -1.34
C TYR A 483 13.54 23.34 0.10
N ALA A 484 12.72 22.58 0.83
CA ALA A 484 13.11 22.09 2.15
C ALA A 484 14.37 21.18 2.07
N TYR A 485 14.44 20.31 1.05
CA TYR A 485 15.62 19.49 0.77
C TYR A 485 16.87 20.32 0.48
N GLY A 486 16.77 21.28 -0.46
CA GLY A 486 17.88 22.14 -0.85
C GLY A 486 18.45 22.99 0.29
N TYR A 487 17.61 23.37 1.26
CA TYR A 487 18.09 24.07 2.46
C TYR A 487 19.06 23.21 3.27
N TYR A 488 18.72 21.93 3.48
CA TYR A 488 19.51 20.98 4.27
C TYR A 488 20.62 20.27 3.47
N LEU A 489 20.72 20.50 2.16
CA LEU A 489 21.81 19.97 1.35
C LEU A 489 23.15 20.54 1.85
N PRO A 490 24.15 19.70 2.18
CA PRO A 490 25.40 20.17 2.78
C PRO A 490 26.21 21.07 1.85
N ASP A 491 26.76 22.16 2.38
CA ASP A 491 27.46 23.17 1.57
C ASP A 491 28.75 22.68 0.92
N HIS A 492 29.39 21.65 1.49
CA HIS A 492 30.61 21.07 0.97
C HIS A 492 30.37 20.14 -0.23
N GLU A 493 29.13 19.69 -0.47
CA GLU A 493 28.78 18.81 -1.59
C GLU A 493 28.47 19.61 -2.87
N HIS A 494 29.42 20.43 -3.35
CA HIS A 494 29.21 21.38 -4.44
C HIS A 494 28.64 20.76 -5.73
N ALA A 495 29.14 19.58 -6.12
CA ALA A 495 28.71 18.92 -7.36
C ALA A 495 27.24 18.43 -7.29
N LYS A 496 26.81 17.90 -6.14
CA LYS A 496 25.42 17.54 -5.88
C LYS A 496 24.50 18.75 -5.86
N ARG A 497 24.96 19.85 -5.24
CA ARG A 497 24.20 21.11 -5.24
C ARG A 497 23.97 21.64 -6.64
N GLN A 498 25.00 21.73 -7.48
CA GLN A 498 24.86 22.20 -8.86
C GLN A 498 23.93 21.31 -9.68
N PHE A 499 24.03 19.99 -9.52
CA PHE A 499 23.16 19.05 -10.22
C PHE A 499 21.71 19.15 -9.75
N PHE A 500 21.49 19.29 -8.44
CA PHE A 500 20.17 19.55 -7.86
C PHE A 500 19.55 20.84 -8.40
N GLU A 501 20.28 21.95 -8.36
CA GLU A 501 19.82 23.26 -8.84
C GLU A 501 19.50 23.22 -10.35
N TYR A 502 20.29 22.50 -11.14
CA TYR A 502 20.00 22.27 -12.56
C TYR A 502 18.68 21.52 -12.78
N LEU A 503 18.49 20.38 -12.11
CA LEU A 503 17.27 19.57 -12.24
C LEU A 503 16.03 20.34 -11.73
N GLN A 504 16.18 21.07 -10.62
CA GLN A 504 15.12 21.90 -10.07
C GLN A 504 14.74 23.01 -11.06
N GLY A 505 15.72 23.70 -11.64
CA GLY A 505 15.50 24.77 -12.62
C GLY A 505 14.78 24.30 -13.89
N GLU A 506 15.14 23.14 -14.43
CA GLU A 506 14.45 22.53 -15.58
C GLU A 506 12.98 22.21 -15.24
N ALA A 507 12.75 21.62 -14.06
CA ALA A 507 11.41 21.30 -13.58
C ALA A 507 10.55 22.55 -13.38
N GLU A 508 11.09 23.60 -12.77
CA GLU A 508 10.40 24.88 -12.57
C GLU A 508 10.05 25.55 -13.89
N SER A 509 11.00 25.64 -14.82
CA SER A 509 10.74 26.23 -16.14
C SER A 509 9.65 25.47 -16.90
N GLY A 510 9.68 24.14 -16.87
CA GLY A 510 8.64 23.29 -17.44
C GLY A 510 7.28 23.52 -16.79
N LEU A 511 7.23 23.65 -15.47
CA LEU A 511 6.00 23.90 -14.73
C LEU A 511 5.38 25.25 -15.08
N GLU A 512 6.16 26.34 -15.10
CA GLU A 512 5.62 27.67 -15.41
C GLU A 512 5.06 27.74 -16.83
N ARG A 513 5.72 27.08 -17.80
CA ARG A 513 5.22 26.99 -19.19
C ARG A 513 3.89 26.23 -19.28
N LEU A 514 3.78 25.10 -18.56
CA LEU A 514 2.55 24.32 -18.49
C LEU A 514 1.43 25.12 -17.84
N HIS A 515 1.72 25.73 -16.68
CA HIS A 515 0.75 26.50 -15.91
C HIS A 515 0.24 27.71 -16.70
N GLN A 516 1.14 28.46 -17.35
CA GLN A 516 0.77 29.58 -18.20
C GLN A 516 -0.12 29.15 -19.37
N CYS A 517 0.16 28.00 -19.99
CA CYS A 517 -0.64 27.49 -21.11
C CYS A 517 -2.07 27.15 -20.66
N VAL A 518 -2.23 26.49 -19.51
CA VAL A 518 -3.55 26.17 -18.98
C VAL A 518 -4.29 27.40 -18.48
N GLU A 519 -3.62 28.33 -17.80
CA GLU A 519 -4.27 29.49 -17.19
C GLU A 519 -4.64 30.57 -18.23
N LYS A 520 -3.77 30.82 -19.23
CA LYS A 520 -3.96 31.93 -20.19
C LYS A 520 -4.44 31.49 -21.56
N ASP A 521 -3.85 30.45 -22.14
CA ASP A 521 -4.21 30.05 -23.51
C ASP A 521 -5.63 29.43 -23.54
N LEU A 522 -6.02 28.71 -22.48
CA LEU A 522 -7.36 28.12 -22.35
C LEU A 522 -8.48 29.18 -22.36
N LEU A 523 -8.23 30.36 -21.78
CA LEU A 523 -9.24 31.44 -21.69
C LEU A 523 -9.70 31.91 -23.07
N GLN A 524 -8.84 31.80 -24.09
CA GLN A 524 -9.17 32.17 -25.46
C GLN A 524 -10.31 31.30 -26.01
N PHE A 525 -10.32 30.02 -25.66
CA PHE A 525 -11.34 29.05 -26.09
C PHE A 525 -12.60 29.09 -25.23
N LEU A 526 -12.46 29.42 -23.93
CA LEU A 526 -13.59 29.63 -23.03
C LEU A 526 -14.40 30.88 -23.39
N ASN A 527 -13.73 31.91 -23.92
CA ASN A 527 -14.34 33.18 -24.29
C ASN A 527 -14.69 33.29 -25.78
N ALA A 528 -14.34 32.29 -26.61
CA ALA A 528 -14.67 32.27 -28.03
C ALA A 528 -16.18 32.28 -28.28
N GLU A 529 -16.61 32.88 -29.41
CA GLU A 529 -18.01 32.92 -29.86
C GLU A 529 -18.48 31.60 -30.49
N GLY A 530 -17.55 30.68 -30.79
CA GLY A 530 -17.85 29.35 -31.36
C GLY A 530 -16.62 28.44 -31.45
N PRO A 531 -16.73 27.28 -32.13
CA PRO A 531 -15.65 26.31 -32.22
C PRO A 531 -14.42 26.88 -32.94
N SER A 532 -13.25 26.76 -32.33
CA SER A 532 -12.00 27.23 -32.90
C SER A 532 -11.27 26.10 -33.64
N LYS A 533 -10.74 26.41 -34.82
CA LYS A 533 -9.89 25.48 -35.59
C LYS A 533 -8.57 25.17 -34.86
N ASP A 534 -8.12 26.09 -34.02
CA ASP A 534 -6.85 25.98 -33.30
C ASP A 534 -6.97 25.16 -32.00
N PHE A 535 -8.18 24.70 -31.65
CA PHE A 535 -8.42 23.96 -30.41
C PHE A 535 -7.68 22.60 -30.38
N ASN A 536 -7.54 21.94 -31.54
CA ASN A 536 -6.77 20.70 -31.64
C ASN A 536 -5.26 20.93 -31.49
N ASP A 537 -4.76 22.07 -31.96
CA ASP A 537 -3.36 22.46 -31.77
C ASP A 537 -3.09 22.79 -30.31
N PHE A 538 -4.02 23.50 -29.65
CA PHE A 538 -3.99 23.72 -28.20
C PHE A 538 -3.98 22.40 -27.42
N ARG A 539 -4.86 21.44 -27.78
CA ARG A 539 -4.90 20.11 -27.15
C ARG A 539 -3.55 19.40 -27.24
N THR A 540 -2.96 19.38 -28.43
CA THR A 540 -1.67 18.73 -28.68
C THR A 540 -0.55 19.42 -27.91
N LYS A 541 -0.52 20.76 -27.94
CA LYS A 541 0.43 21.58 -27.18
C LYS A 541 0.33 21.31 -25.68
N LEU A 542 -0.89 21.33 -25.13
CA LEU A 542 -1.11 21.15 -23.70
C LEU A 542 -0.70 19.75 -23.24
N ALA A 543 -1.17 18.70 -23.92
CA ALA A 543 -0.79 17.32 -23.60
C ALA A 543 0.73 17.09 -23.70
N GLY A 544 1.37 17.69 -24.71
CA GLY A 544 2.83 17.66 -24.87
C GLY A 544 3.56 18.33 -23.70
N LEU A 545 3.14 19.54 -23.30
CA LEU A 545 3.69 20.23 -22.13
C LEU A 545 3.48 19.42 -20.85
N THR A 546 2.29 18.85 -20.63
CA THR A 546 2.00 18.00 -19.48
C THR A 546 2.97 16.82 -19.40
N SER A 547 3.19 16.12 -20.52
CA SER A 547 4.12 14.99 -20.58
C SER A 547 5.57 15.40 -20.35
N VAL A 548 6.02 16.50 -20.94
CA VAL A 548 7.40 17.00 -20.77
C VAL A 548 7.65 17.44 -19.33
N THR A 549 6.74 18.22 -18.74
CA THR A 549 6.83 18.64 -17.34
C THR A 549 6.84 17.44 -16.41
N LYS A 550 5.98 16.44 -16.65
CA LYS A 550 6.02 15.19 -15.88
C LYS A 550 7.39 14.53 -15.92
N ASN A 551 8.03 14.43 -17.08
CA ASN A 551 9.36 13.84 -17.21
C ASN A 551 10.43 14.61 -16.42
N TYR A 552 10.42 15.94 -16.45
CA TYR A 552 11.35 16.76 -15.65
C TYR A 552 11.21 16.46 -14.15
N PHE A 553 9.97 16.38 -13.66
CA PHE A 553 9.69 16.07 -12.27
C PHE A 553 10.02 14.62 -11.90
N GLU A 554 9.77 13.65 -12.77
CA GLU A 554 10.19 12.26 -12.55
C GLU A 554 11.71 12.13 -12.44
N ASN A 555 12.46 12.85 -13.27
CA ASN A 555 13.93 12.87 -13.20
C ASN A 555 14.42 13.53 -11.91
N LEU A 556 13.83 14.67 -11.54
CA LEU A 556 14.14 15.34 -10.27
C LEU A 556 13.87 14.39 -9.08
N VAL A 557 12.68 13.80 -9.00
CA VAL A 557 12.30 12.87 -7.93
C VAL A 557 13.27 11.69 -7.84
N LYS A 558 13.59 11.03 -8.96
CA LYS A 558 14.53 9.90 -8.99
C LYS A 558 15.93 10.28 -8.50
N ALA A 559 16.41 11.46 -8.92
CA ALA A 559 17.72 11.96 -8.51
C ALA A 559 17.75 12.32 -7.01
N LEU A 560 16.66 12.82 -6.44
CA LEU A 560 16.60 13.08 -5.00
C LEU A 560 16.52 11.77 -4.19
N GLU A 561 15.72 10.80 -4.66
CA GLU A 561 15.57 9.50 -4.02
C GLU A 561 16.86 8.66 -4.03
N ASN A 562 17.72 8.83 -5.05
CA ASN A 562 19.02 8.17 -5.11
C ASN A 562 20.15 8.96 -4.40
N GLY A 563 19.82 10.06 -3.73
CA GLY A 563 20.80 10.89 -3.02
C GLY A 563 21.75 11.66 -3.94
N LEU A 564 21.31 11.97 -5.16
CA LEU A 564 22.07 12.67 -6.20
C LEU A 564 23.33 11.90 -6.62
N ALA A 565 23.29 10.57 -6.59
CA ALA A 565 24.42 9.72 -6.94
C ALA A 565 24.85 9.85 -8.42
N ASP A 566 23.94 10.28 -9.30
CA ASP A 566 24.21 10.41 -10.73
C ASP A 566 25.22 11.52 -11.08
N VAL A 567 25.57 12.38 -10.13
CA VAL A 567 26.62 13.41 -10.26
C VAL A 567 27.95 12.79 -10.71
N ASP A 568 28.27 11.59 -10.21
CA ASP A 568 29.52 10.88 -10.54
C ASP A 568 29.53 10.40 -12.00
N SER A 569 28.34 10.09 -12.56
CA SER A 569 28.19 9.66 -13.95
C SER A 569 28.27 10.83 -14.95
N HIS A 570 27.80 12.02 -14.57
CA HIS A 570 27.90 13.23 -15.37
C HIS A 570 29.33 13.82 -15.36
N ALA A 571 30.06 13.71 -14.24
CA ALA A 571 31.48 14.08 -14.17
C ALA A 571 32.35 13.21 -15.11
N ALA A 572 32.02 11.92 -15.26
CA ALA A 572 32.70 11.01 -16.18
C ALA A 572 32.40 11.29 -17.67
N CYS A 573 31.26 11.93 -17.98
CA CYS A 573 30.89 12.28 -19.36
C CYS A 573 31.52 13.62 -19.80
N SER A 574 31.61 14.59 -18.88
CA SER A 574 32.22 15.91 -19.13
C SER A 574 33.74 15.87 -19.32
N SER A 575 34.43 14.81 -18.87
CA SER A 575 35.88 14.62 -19.10
C SER A 575 36.23 14.04 -20.47
N LYS A 576 35.24 13.60 -21.27
CA LYS A 576 35.46 13.05 -22.63
C LYS A 576 35.16 14.02 -23.77
N SER A 577 34.64 15.22 -23.50
CA SER A 577 34.26 16.20 -24.53
C SER A 577 35.29 17.30 -24.79
N THR A 578 36.50 17.23 -24.21
CA THR A 578 37.60 18.18 -24.45
C THR A 578 38.83 17.53 -25.10
N SER A 579 38.66 16.93 -26.28
CA SER A 579 39.79 16.74 -27.22
C SER A 579 39.34 16.67 -28.68
N SER A 580 38.75 17.75 -29.18
CA SER A 580 38.65 17.97 -30.62
C SER A 580 38.79 19.45 -30.95
N LYS A 581 40.05 19.92 -31.06
CA LYS A 581 40.37 21.10 -31.88
C LYS A 581 41.43 20.75 -32.91
N SER A 582 40.96 20.79 -34.14
CA SER A 582 41.66 20.80 -35.41
C SER A 582 42.75 21.88 -35.47
N THR A 583 43.94 21.50 -35.92
CA THR A 583 44.87 22.40 -36.61
C THR A 583 45.33 21.70 -37.89
N GLY A 584 44.95 22.26 -39.03
CA GLY A 584 45.56 21.93 -40.32
C GLY A 584 46.49 23.07 -40.72
N CYS A 585 47.70 22.75 -41.18
CA CYS A 585 48.26 23.24 -42.44
C CYS A 585 49.67 22.66 -42.70
N SER A 586 49.80 22.02 -43.87
CA SER A 586 50.95 22.00 -44.79
C SER A 586 52.32 21.40 -44.41
N SER A 587 52.65 20.41 -45.23
CA SER A 587 53.94 19.75 -45.47
C SER A 587 55.06 20.65 -46.00
N LYS A 588 56.31 20.41 -45.58
CA LYS A 588 57.48 20.10 -46.45
C LYS A 588 58.79 19.88 -45.66
N THR A 589 59.30 18.65 -45.73
CA THR A 589 60.68 18.17 -45.98
C THR A 589 61.95 18.73 -45.27
N ARG A 590 62.84 17.75 -44.97
CA ARG A 590 64.29 17.75 -44.60
C ARG A 590 64.54 17.77 -43.08
N GLY A 591 65.34 16.91 -42.46
CA GLY A 591 66.33 15.92 -42.90
C GLY A 591 67.57 16.02 -41.99
N LYS A 592 68.07 14.87 -41.49
CA LYS A 592 69.24 14.64 -40.58
C LYS A 592 68.97 14.98 -39.10
N GLY A 593 69.41 14.22 -38.10
CA GLY A 593 70.27 13.04 -38.00
C GLY A 593 70.94 13.01 -36.61
N LYS A 594 71.19 11.80 -36.07
CA LYS A 594 71.96 11.45 -34.84
C LYS A 594 71.30 11.84 -33.49
N GLY A 595 71.34 11.05 -32.42
CA GLY A 595 71.99 9.78 -32.11
C GLY A 595 71.98 9.55 -30.58
N SER A 596 72.07 8.28 -30.16
CA SER A 596 72.45 7.77 -28.82
C SER A 596 71.53 8.06 -27.62
N SER A 597 70.83 7.07 -27.04
CA SER A 597 71.29 5.92 -26.22
C SER A 597 71.63 6.26 -24.75
N ARG A 598 70.82 5.73 -23.82
CA ARG A 598 71.18 5.13 -22.50
C ARG A 598 69.86 4.74 -21.80
N THR A 599 69.50 3.46 -21.67
CA THR A 599 69.78 2.54 -20.52
C THR A 599 69.52 3.21 -19.17
N GLY A 600 68.73 2.71 -18.23
CA GLY A 600 68.05 1.43 -18.03
C GLY A 600 67.75 1.31 -16.51
N GLY A 601 66.72 0.54 -16.16
CA GLY A 601 66.59 -0.17 -14.87
C GLY A 601 66.45 0.62 -13.57
N SER A 602 65.21 0.78 -13.09
CA SER A 602 64.65 0.11 -11.90
C SER A 602 63.17 0.45 -11.78
#